data_AF-A0A2A2J5R8-F1
#
_entry.id   AF-A0A2A2J5R8-F1
#
_cell.length_a   1.000
_cell.length_b   1.000
_cell.length_c   1.000
_cell.angle_alpha   90.00
_cell.angle_beta   90.00
_cell.angle_gamma   90.00
#
_symmetry.space_group_name_H-M   'P 1'
#
loop_
_entity.id
_entity.type
_entity.pdbx_description
1 polymer ?
#
loop_
_entity_poly.entity_id
_entity_poly.type
_entity_poly.pdbx_seq_one_letter_code
_entity_poly.pdbx_strand_id
1 'polypeptide(L)'
;MEKLENVISYTRWYVRRLIRPKKTPIQPVVWRAARAVGLPSVKFVDNLDEGERQKLDRIRKEIEKAIFQLFSRLTEYFPENISDKDWKDLLECETTKQRLEQITFLRQREKRKQLDERKKEAKKLQKLERMGMKAAETSSNGQKEFIDLIFSTPGFLVRRQNEFESWRMISAYRLMNETPNIIVDCRFLPKLTNRALNLTASQMTFMHVENREKSQLLTVSSPSNLGPAILPDLHAYRQIYPQKKMIYLSPHVEAELENIEDDHTYIIGGIVDRVREPHIPPDASRVAAEQDWIECRKLPIDKYVQLVFFF
;
A
#
# COMPACT_ATOMS: atom_id res chain seq x y z
N MET A 1 20.57 9.87 36.20
CA MET A 1 19.31 10.31 36.86
C MET A 1 18.10 9.60 36.26
N GLU A 2 17.89 9.65 34.94
CA GLU A 2 16.72 9.10 34.21
C GLU A 2 16.22 7.69 34.61
N LYS A 3 17.12 6.71 34.83
CA LYS A 3 16.71 5.37 35.28
C LYS A 3 15.95 5.40 36.63
N LEU A 4 16.35 6.30 37.54
CA LEU A 4 15.71 6.49 38.83
C LEU A 4 14.35 7.19 38.67
N GLU A 5 14.25 8.19 37.80
CA GLU A 5 13.00 8.89 37.48
C GLU A 5 11.95 7.95 36.86
N ASN A 6 12.39 7.04 35.98
CA ASN A 6 11.54 5.99 35.42
C ASN A 6 11.00 5.07 36.52
N VAL A 7 11.86 4.60 37.43
CA VAL A 7 11.45 3.73 38.55
C VAL A 7 10.48 4.45 39.49
N ILE A 8 10.74 5.73 39.83
CA ILE A 8 9.87 6.55 40.67
C ILE A 8 8.51 6.78 39.99
N SER A 9 8.50 7.05 38.69
CA SER A 9 7.26 7.29 37.93
C SER A 9 6.44 6.01 37.78
N TYR A 10 7.09 4.87 37.53
CA TYR A 10 6.44 3.57 37.39
C TYR A 10 5.87 3.05 38.71
N THR A 11 6.60 3.20 39.82
CA THR A 11 6.10 2.86 41.16
C THR A 11 4.93 3.75 41.57
N ARG A 12 5.00 5.07 41.37
CA ARG A 12 3.87 5.99 41.59
C ARG A 12 2.63 5.62 40.79
N TRP A 13 2.78 5.26 39.51
CA TRP A 13 1.67 4.80 38.68
C TRP A 13 1.10 3.46 39.15
N TYR A 14 1.95 2.49 39.47
CA TYR A 14 1.54 1.17 39.93
C TYR A 14 0.74 1.26 41.24
N VAL A 15 1.22 2.05 42.21
CA VAL A 15 0.50 2.35 43.46
C VAL A 15 -0.85 3.02 43.17
N ARG A 16 -0.89 4.06 42.32
CA ARG A 16 -2.16 4.70 41.92
C ARG A 16 -3.13 3.74 41.22
N ARG A 17 -2.63 2.76 40.46
CA ARG A 17 -3.45 1.74 39.79
C ARG A 17 -4.03 0.73 40.78
N LEU A 18 -3.27 0.33 41.81
CA LEU A 18 -3.76 -0.55 42.87
C LEU A 18 -4.88 0.07 43.71
N ILE A 19 -4.82 1.40 43.94
CA ILE A 19 -5.82 2.16 44.72
C ILE A 19 -7.16 2.36 43.97
N ARG A 20 -7.28 1.87 42.71
CA ARG A 20 -8.51 1.88 41.88
C ARG A 20 -9.33 3.20 41.91
N PRO A 21 -8.73 4.38 41.61
CA PRO A 21 -9.50 5.62 41.45
C PRO A 21 -10.52 5.53 40.29
N LYS A 22 -11.58 6.34 40.35
CA LYS A 22 -12.67 6.41 39.33
C LYS A 22 -12.21 6.69 37.89
N LYS A 23 -10.97 7.15 37.68
CA LYS A 23 -10.33 7.29 36.37
C LYS A 23 -9.04 6.47 36.36
N THR A 24 -8.81 5.71 35.29
CA THR A 24 -7.56 4.95 35.11
C THR A 24 -6.37 5.91 35.07
N PRO A 25 -5.30 5.68 35.87
CA PRO A 25 -4.12 6.55 35.83
C PRO A 25 -3.37 6.35 34.51
N ILE A 26 -3.09 7.46 33.82
CA ILE A 26 -2.31 7.49 32.57
C ILE A 26 -0.93 6.86 32.84
N GLN A 27 -0.49 6.00 31.93
CA GLN A 27 0.82 5.35 32.02
C GLN A 27 1.94 6.39 32.03
N PRO A 28 2.94 6.29 32.91
CA PRO A 28 3.99 7.28 33.00
C PRO A 28 4.88 7.25 31.76
N VAL A 29 5.37 8.44 31.40
CA VAL A 29 6.46 8.62 30.46
C VAL A 29 7.68 7.82 30.93
N VAL A 30 8.26 7.02 30.02
CA VAL A 30 9.48 6.26 30.25
C VAL A 30 10.59 6.82 29.37
N TRP A 31 11.59 7.44 29.98
CA TRP A 31 12.76 7.98 29.30
C TRP A 31 13.72 6.88 28.90
N ARG A 32 13.93 6.71 27.59
CA ARG A 32 14.86 5.73 27.02
C ARG A 32 16.16 6.41 26.58
N ALA A 33 17.22 5.62 26.47
CA ALA A 33 18.46 6.05 25.83
C ALA A 33 18.17 6.51 24.40
N ALA A 34 18.82 7.59 23.97
CA ALA A 34 18.71 8.08 22.60
C ALA A 34 19.21 7.00 21.64
N ARG A 35 18.43 6.70 20.59
CA ARG A 35 18.89 5.85 19.49
C ARG A 35 19.73 6.70 18.54
N ALA A 36 20.87 6.18 18.10
CA ALA A 36 21.64 6.82 17.04
C ALA A 36 20.80 6.86 15.76
N VAL A 37 20.85 7.97 15.04
CA VAL A 37 20.24 8.11 13.72
C VAL A 37 21.32 7.86 12.67
N GLY A 38 21.05 6.98 11.71
CA GLY A 38 21.90 6.84 10.53
C GLY A 38 21.91 8.14 9.74
N LEU A 39 23.05 8.84 9.72
CA LEU A 39 23.28 10.01 8.88
C LEU A 39 23.17 9.62 7.40
N PRO A 40 22.66 10.51 6.52
CA PRO A 40 22.69 10.27 5.08
C PRO A 40 24.14 10.11 4.59
N SER A 41 24.34 9.31 3.54
CA SER A 41 25.69 9.10 3.01
C SER A 41 26.26 10.39 2.40
N VAL A 42 27.59 10.54 2.42
CA VAL A 42 28.28 11.72 1.85
C VAL A 42 27.88 11.92 0.39
N LYS A 43 27.84 10.82 -0.39
CA LYS A 43 27.40 10.82 -1.79
C LYS A 43 25.96 11.29 -2.00
N PHE A 44 25.08 11.11 -1.02
CA PHE A 44 23.71 11.65 -1.10
C PHE A 44 23.72 13.17 -0.93
N VAL A 45 24.45 13.69 0.05
CA VAL A 45 24.57 15.14 0.32
C VAL A 45 25.22 15.88 -0.85
N ASP A 46 26.26 15.31 -1.45
CA ASP A 46 26.96 15.91 -2.59
C ASP A 46 26.05 16.14 -3.81
N ASN A 47 25.06 15.25 -4.03
CA ASN A 47 24.14 15.28 -5.17
C ASN A 47 22.92 16.20 -5.01
N LEU A 48 22.73 16.85 -3.85
CA LEU A 48 21.61 17.76 -3.60
C LEU A 48 21.92 19.18 -4.06
N ASP A 49 20.90 19.89 -4.55
CA ASP A 49 20.99 21.33 -4.87
C ASP A 49 21.14 22.19 -3.60
N GLU A 50 21.65 23.41 -3.73
CA GLU A 50 21.90 24.31 -2.58
C GLU A 50 20.61 24.64 -1.80
N GLY A 51 19.47 24.78 -2.48
CA GLY A 51 18.17 24.91 -1.84
C GLY A 51 17.74 23.65 -1.08
N GLU A 52 18.02 22.47 -1.63
CA GLU A 52 17.74 21.18 -1.00
C GLU A 52 18.66 20.92 0.20
N ARG A 53 19.93 21.33 0.14
CA ARG A 53 20.89 21.25 1.26
C ARG A 53 20.43 22.11 2.44
N GLN A 54 19.99 23.34 2.19
CA GLN A 54 19.42 24.19 3.26
C GLN A 54 18.12 23.61 3.82
N LYS A 55 17.28 23.00 2.98
CA LYS A 55 16.08 22.27 3.43
C LYS A 55 16.46 21.05 4.26
N LEU A 56 17.46 20.27 3.84
CA LEU A 56 18.01 19.12 4.56
C LEU A 56 18.56 19.54 5.91
N ASP A 57 19.32 20.63 6.02
CA ASP A 57 19.87 21.10 7.29
C ASP A 57 18.78 21.59 8.26
N ARG A 58 17.73 22.24 7.76
CA ARG A 58 16.56 22.59 8.58
C ARG A 58 15.82 21.34 9.03
N ILE A 59 15.49 20.45 8.10
CA ILE A 59 14.82 19.18 8.37
C ILE A 59 15.64 18.32 9.33
N ARG A 60 16.96 18.26 9.17
CA ARG A 60 17.90 17.59 10.06
C ARG A 60 17.86 18.20 11.45
N LYS A 61 17.94 19.52 11.62
CA LYS A 61 17.85 20.18 12.94
C LYS A 61 16.46 19.97 13.58
N GLU A 62 15.39 19.96 12.80
CA GLU A 62 14.04 19.66 13.28
C GLU A 62 13.87 18.18 13.67
N ILE A 63 14.41 17.26 12.87
CA ILE A 63 14.44 15.81 13.11
C ILE A 63 15.30 15.51 14.32
N GLU A 64 16.54 15.98 14.39
CA GLU A 64 17.41 15.87 15.56
C GLU A 64 16.70 16.43 16.79
N LYS A 65 16.15 17.65 16.77
CA LYS A 65 15.46 18.22 17.95
C LYS A 65 14.20 17.43 18.34
N ALA A 66 13.29 17.14 17.41
CA ALA A 66 12.02 16.48 17.71
C ALA A 66 12.18 14.98 18.03
N ILE A 67 13.15 14.31 17.43
CA ILE A 67 13.40 12.87 17.62
C ILE A 67 14.38 12.62 18.75
N PHE A 68 15.56 13.26 18.75
CA PHE A 68 16.59 12.99 19.75
C PHE A 68 16.15 13.43 21.16
N GLN A 69 15.42 14.54 21.28
CA GLN A 69 15.00 15.06 22.59
C GLN A 69 13.63 14.54 23.04
N LEU A 70 12.66 14.35 22.12
CA LEU A 70 11.32 13.83 22.45
C LEU A 70 11.07 12.41 21.92
N PHE A 71 10.91 12.20 20.62
CA PHE A 71 10.28 10.96 20.10
C PHE A 71 11.08 9.66 20.31
N SER A 72 12.41 9.64 20.10
CA SER A 72 13.25 8.44 20.31
C SER A 72 13.34 8.06 21.79
N ARG A 73 13.20 9.02 22.70
CA ARG A 73 13.31 8.80 24.15
C ARG A 73 11.98 8.36 24.74
N LEU A 74 10.86 8.81 24.17
CA LEU A 74 9.50 8.53 24.63
C LEU A 74 8.84 7.32 23.95
N THR A 75 9.27 6.94 22.74
CA THR A 75 8.55 5.94 21.92
C THR A 75 9.45 4.82 21.39
N GLU A 76 8.87 3.62 21.19
CA GLU A 76 9.54 2.50 20.49
C GLU A 76 9.33 2.52 18.97
N TYR A 77 8.59 3.51 18.48
CA TYR A 77 8.15 3.66 17.08
C TYR A 77 9.19 4.38 16.20
N PHE A 78 10.43 4.48 16.67
CA PHE A 78 11.56 5.03 15.92
C PHE A 78 12.39 3.91 15.23
N PRO A 79 12.75 4.04 13.93
CA PRO A 79 13.60 3.08 13.22
C PRO A 79 15.00 2.96 13.82
N GLU A 80 15.70 1.88 13.49
CA GLU A 80 17.11 1.66 13.83
C GLU A 80 18.04 2.17 12.73
N ASN A 81 17.64 2.08 11.45
CA ASN A 81 18.42 2.61 10.33
C ASN A 81 17.52 3.37 9.32
N ILE A 82 17.98 4.53 8.86
CA ILE A 82 17.32 5.33 7.81
C ILE A 82 18.25 5.31 6.60
N SER A 83 17.75 4.87 5.43
CA SER A 83 18.55 4.85 4.20
C SER A 83 18.46 6.17 3.44
N ASP A 84 19.38 6.42 2.50
CA ASP A 84 19.38 7.62 1.64
C ASP A 84 18.05 7.80 0.87
N LYS A 85 17.40 6.70 0.48
CA LYS A 85 16.04 6.76 -0.11
C LYS A 85 15.01 7.25 0.91
N ASP A 86 15.03 6.71 2.12
CA ASP A 86 14.11 7.13 3.18
C ASP A 86 14.36 8.60 3.60
N TRP A 87 15.61 9.08 3.50
CA TRP A 87 15.95 10.50 3.65
C TRP A 87 15.34 11.37 2.55
N LYS A 88 15.35 10.93 1.29
CA LYS A 88 14.64 11.63 0.21
C LYS A 88 13.13 11.70 0.47
N ASP A 89 12.50 10.58 0.84
CA ASP A 89 11.06 10.56 1.19
C ASP A 89 10.73 11.55 2.34
N LEU A 90 11.67 11.77 3.28
CA LEU A 90 11.54 12.75 4.38
C LEU A 90 11.76 14.21 3.95
N LEU A 91 12.54 14.46 2.88
CA LEU A 91 12.69 15.79 2.28
C LEU A 91 11.45 16.23 1.49
N GLU A 92 10.75 15.27 0.88
CA GLU A 92 9.46 15.49 0.20
C GLU A 92 8.34 15.86 1.19
N CYS A 93 8.44 15.45 2.45
CA CYS A 93 7.46 15.78 3.49
C CYS A 93 7.50 17.25 3.92
N GLU A 94 6.44 18.00 3.61
CA GLU A 94 6.29 19.43 3.91
C GLU A 94 6.08 19.69 5.41
N THR A 95 5.31 18.84 6.10
CA THR A 95 4.88 19.07 7.49
C THR A 95 5.55 18.13 8.49
N THR A 96 5.75 18.61 9.71
CA THR A 96 6.26 17.80 10.83
C THR A 96 5.38 16.58 11.12
N LYS A 97 4.06 16.68 10.90
CA LYS A 97 3.15 15.53 11.03
C LYS A 97 3.45 14.44 10.00
N GLN A 98 3.55 14.79 8.70
CA GLN A 98 3.91 13.83 7.64
C GLN A 98 5.26 13.17 7.93
N ARG A 99 6.26 13.94 8.38
CA ARG A 99 7.58 13.38 8.76
C ARG A 99 7.45 12.35 9.89
N LEU A 100 6.69 12.65 10.95
CA LEU A 100 6.43 11.70 12.05
C LEU A 100 5.67 10.44 11.61
N GLU A 101 4.69 10.57 10.70
CA GLU A 101 3.97 9.44 10.11
C GLU A 101 4.92 8.56 9.28
N GLN A 102 5.78 9.17 8.45
CA GLN A 102 6.80 8.46 7.66
C GLN A 102 7.80 7.72 8.56
N ILE A 103 8.33 8.37 9.61
CA ILE A 103 9.23 7.73 10.60
C ILE A 103 8.56 6.54 11.27
N THR A 104 7.29 6.68 11.65
CA THR A 104 6.49 5.60 12.25
C THR A 104 6.31 4.43 11.27
N PHE A 105 6.06 4.73 9.99
CA PHE A 105 5.98 3.74 8.92
C PHE A 105 7.31 2.98 8.72
N LEU A 106 8.46 3.68 8.72
CA LEU A 106 9.78 3.05 8.63
C LEU A 106 10.00 2.03 9.75
N ARG A 107 9.64 2.36 11.00
CA ARG A 107 9.74 1.40 12.12
C ARG A 107 8.77 0.22 11.98
N GLN A 108 7.57 0.43 11.44
CA GLN A 108 6.65 -0.67 11.14
C GLN A 108 7.23 -1.60 10.05
N ARG A 109 7.85 -1.03 9.01
CA ARG A 109 8.54 -1.76 7.94
C ARG A 109 9.66 -2.64 8.50
N GLU A 110 10.52 -2.09 9.37
CA GLU A 110 11.55 -2.85 10.09
C GLU A 110 10.96 -3.99 10.94
N LYS A 111 9.95 -3.70 11.79
CA LYS A 111 9.34 -4.73 12.65
C LYS A 111 8.70 -5.87 11.82
N ARG A 112 8.09 -5.57 10.68
CA ARG A 112 7.57 -6.58 9.74
C ARG A 112 8.71 -7.40 9.14
N LYS A 113 9.80 -6.76 8.70
CA LYS A 113 10.99 -7.44 8.15
C LYS A 113 11.62 -8.40 9.16
N GLN A 114 11.86 -7.93 10.40
CA GLN A 114 12.39 -8.75 11.50
C GLN A 114 11.47 -9.94 11.82
N LEU A 115 10.15 -9.75 11.80
CA LEU A 115 9.18 -10.82 12.00
C LEU A 115 9.23 -11.86 10.87
N ASP A 116 9.37 -11.43 9.62
CA ASP A 116 9.43 -12.34 8.47
C ASP A 116 10.79 -13.06 8.36
N GLU A 117 11.89 -12.41 8.75
CA GLU A 117 13.20 -13.05 8.93
C GLU A 117 13.12 -14.15 10.00
N ARG A 118 12.58 -13.85 11.19
CA ARG A 118 12.36 -14.86 12.25
C ARG A 118 11.45 -16.01 11.81
N LYS A 119 10.39 -15.74 11.02
CA LYS A 119 9.55 -16.81 10.42
C LYS A 119 10.32 -17.66 9.42
N LYS A 120 11.21 -17.07 8.61
CA LYS A 120 12.06 -17.80 7.65
C LYS A 120 13.07 -18.67 8.38
N GLU A 121 13.69 -18.17 9.45
CA GLU A 121 14.63 -18.91 10.30
C GLU A 121 13.93 -20.08 11.01
N ALA A 122 12.78 -19.85 11.64
CA ALA A 122 11.97 -20.91 12.25
C ALA A 122 11.59 -22.01 11.23
N LYS A 123 11.21 -21.64 10.00
CA LYS A 123 10.95 -22.60 8.91
C LYS A 123 12.21 -23.35 8.46
N LYS A 124 13.38 -22.70 8.43
CA LYS A 124 14.67 -23.36 8.12
C LYS A 124 15.03 -24.37 9.22
N LEU A 125 14.91 -23.99 10.49
CA LEU A 125 15.19 -24.86 11.62
C LEU A 125 14.24 -26.06 11.65
N GLN A 126 12.93 -25.84 11.50
CA GLN A 126 11.94 -26.92 11.40
C GLN A 126 12.19 -27.84 10.19
N LYS A 127 12.69 -27.32 9.06
CA LYS A 127 13.12 -28.14 7.93
C LYS A 127 14.36 -28.97 8.29
N LEU A 128 15.34 -28.40 8.98
CA LEU A 128 16.56 -29.09 9.41
C LEU A 128 16.24 -30.21 10.42
N GLU A 129 15.40 -29.95 11.42
CA GLU A 129 14.88 -30.95 12.37
C GLU A 129 14.20 -32.11 11.64
N ARG A 130 13.27 -31.80 10.72
CA ARG A 130 12.60 -32.82 9.88
C ARG A 130 13.56 -33.61 9.00
N MET A 131 14.64 -32.99 8.51
CA MET A 131 15.67 -33.70 7.73
C MET A 131 16.58 -34.55 8.64
N GLY A 132 16.87 -34.11 9.86
CA GLY A 132 17.63 -34.88 10.86
C GLY A 132 16.87 -36.12 11.33
N MET A 133 15.58 -35.98 11.66
CA MET A 133 14.72 -37.12 11.99
C MET A 133 14.63 -38.11 10.82
N LYS A 134 14.41 -37.62 9.60
CA LYS A 134 14.35 -38.49 8.41
C LYS A 134 15.70 -39.12 8.01
N ALA A 135 16.82 -38.46 8.29
CA ALA A 135 18.15 -39.03 8.06
C ALA A 135 18.46 -40.17 9.06
N ALA A 136 17.89 -40.12 10.26
CA ALA A 136 17.92 -41.25 11.19
C ALA A 136 16.97 -42.40 10.77
N GLU A 137 15.90 -42.10 10.02
CA GLU A 137 14.89 -43.08 9.57
C GLU A 137 15.15 -43.67 8.17
N THR A 138 16.05 -43.12 7.33
CA THR A 138 16.13 -43.52 5.91
C THR A 138 17.55 -43.66 5.37
N SER A 139 18.13 -44.84 5.56
CA SER A 139 19.23 -45.36 4.72
C SER A 139 18.69 -45.92 3.40
N SER A 140 18.23 -45.07 2.47
CA SER A 140 18.07 -45.45 1.06
C SER A 140 17.88 -44.26 0.11
N ASN A 141 18.23 -44.49 -1.15
CA ASN A 141 18.38 -43.52 -2.23
C ASN A 141 17.02 -43.06 -2.80
N GLY A 142 16.54 -41.83 -2.47
CA GLY A 142 15.23 -41.34 -2.95
C GLY A 142 14.97 -39.83 -2.98
N GLN A 143 15.97 -38.96 -2.75
CA GLN A 143 15.71 -37.52 -2.63
C GLN A 143 15.48 -36.76 -3.95
N LYS A 144 15.95 -37.25 -5.10
CA LYS A 144 15.75 -36.58 -6.40
C LYS A 144 14.31 -36.72 -6.91
N GLU A 145 13.74 -37.92 -6.79
CA GLU A 145 12.40 -38.25 -7.32
C GLU A 145 11.28 -37.41 -6.68
N PHE A 146 11.43 -37.01 -5.41
CA PHE A 146 10.38 -36.29 -4.68
C PHE A 146 10.18 -34.83 -5.14
N ILE A 147 11.21 -34.16 -5.67
CA ILE A 147 11.08 -32.79 -6.18
C ILE A 147 10.39 -32.81 -7.55
N ASP A 148 10.80 -33.72 -8.43
CA ASP A 148 10.14 -33.92 -9.73
C ASP A 148 8.68 -34.33 -9.52
N LEU A 149 8.38 -35.20 -8.55
CA LEU A 149 7.01 -35.61 -8.22
C LEU A 149 6.10 -34.44 -7.78
N ILE A 150 6.63 -33.37 -7.16
CA ILE A 150 5.83 -32.20 -6.73
C ILE A 150 5.47 -31.30 -7.92
N PHE A 151 6.33 -31.19 -8.92
CA PHE A 151 6.07 -30.36 -10.11
C PHE A 151 5.41 -31.15 -11.27
N SER A 152 5.56 -32.47 -11.29
CA SER A 152 4.91 -33.39 -12.23
C SER A 152 3.63 -34.03 -11.69
N THR A 153 3.23 -33.78 -10.43
CA THR A 153 1.99 -34.37 -9.90
C THR A 153 0.80 -33.90 -10.72
N PRO A 154 -0.07 -34.80 -11.21
CA PRO A 154 -1.22 -34.44 -12.02
C PRO A 154 -2.08 -33.35 -11.37
N GLY A 155 -2.23 -33.35 -10.04
CA GLY A 155 -2.97 -32.31 -9.31
C GLY A 155 -2.44 -30.88 -9.46
N PHE A 156 -1.14 -30.65 -9.64
CA PHE A 156 -0.58 -29.31 -9.87
C PHE A 156 -0.88 -28.82 -11.29
N LEU A 157 -0.67 -29.69 -12.29
CA LEU A 157 -0.95 -29.39 -13.70
C LEU A 157 -2.46 -29.23 -13.94
N VAL A 158 -3.28 -30.15 -13.42
CA VAL A 158 -4.76 -30.08 -13.46
C VAL A 158 -5.26 -28.83 -12.75
N ARG A 159 -4.69 -28.43 -11.60
CA ARG A 159 -5.06 -27.16 -10.96
C ARG A 159 -4.80 -25.96 -11.87
N ARG A 160 -3.60 -25.87 -12.47
CA ARG A 160 -3.29 -24.78 -13.43
C ARG A 160 -4.18 -24.82 -14.67
N GLN A 161 -4.48 -25.99 -15.18
CA GLN A 161 -5.34 -26.15 -16.34
C GLN A 161 -6.78 -25.78 -16.02
N ASN A 162 -7.30 -26.14 -14.84
CA ASN A 162 -8.60 -25.70 -14.34
C ASN A 162 -8.64 -24.19 -14.10
N GLU A 163 -7.57 -23.58 -13.57
CA GLU A 163 -7.45 -22.12 -13.42
C GLU A 163 -7.48 -21.42 -14.79
N PHE A 164 -6.79 -21.98 -15.79
CA PHE A 164 -6.77 -21.46 -17.17
C PHE A 164 -8.10 -21.64 -17.90
N GLU A 165 -8.74 -22.81 -17.84
CA GLU A 165 -10.05 -23.04 -18.45
C GLU A 165 -11.16 -22.26 -17.74
N SER A 166 -11.09 -22.07 -16.42
CA SER A 166 -11.98 -21.15 -15.70
C SER A 166 -11.83 -19.71 -16.21
N TRP A 167 -10.59 -19.26 -16.46
CA TRP A 167 -10.34 -17.94 -17.03
C TRP A 167 -10.87 -17.80 -18.46
N ARG A 168 -10.72 -18.84 -19.31
CA ARG A 168 -11.31 -18.88 -20.66
C ARG A 168 -12.84 -18.85 -20.61
N MET A 169 -13.46 -19.63 -19.72
CA MET A 169 -14.91 -19.67 -19.54
C MET A 169 -15.45 -18.33 -19.06
N ILE A 170 -14.82 -17.70 -18.06
CA ILE A 170 -15.19 -16.37 -17.57
C ILE A 170 -15.02 -15.31 -18.67
N SER A 171 -13.94 -15.37 -19.45
CA SER A 171 -13.68 -14.42 -20.54
C SER A 171 -14.69 -14.58 -21.68
N ALA A 172 -15.05 -15.82 -22.05
CA ALA A 172 -16.10 -16.11 -23.03
C ALA A 172 -17.48 -15.65 -22.53
N TYR A 173 -17.82 -15.93 -21.26
CA TYR A 173 -19.07 -15.49 -20.65
C TYR A 173 -19.20 -13.95 -20.59
N ARG A 174 -18.10 -13.20 -20.42
CA ARG A 174 -18.07 -11.72 -20.53
C ARG A 174 -18.15 -11.20 -21.97
N LEU A 175 -17.77 -12.00 -22.96
CA LEU A 175 -17.93 -11.66 -24.39
C LEU A 175 -19.34 -11.98 -24.89
N MET A 176 -20.01 -12.97 -24.27
CA MET A 176 -21.37 -13.40 -24.60
C MET A 176 -22.46 -12.61 -23.87
N ASN A 177 -22.19 -12.14 -22.65
CA ASN A 177 -23.14 -11.32 -21.89
C ASN A 177 -22.68 -9.87 -21.87
N GLU A 178 -23.53 -9.00 -22.42
CA GLU A 178 -23.51 -7.57 -22.16
C GLU A 178 -23.61 -7.37 -20.64
N THR A 179 -22.52 -6.89 -20.05
CA THR A 179 -22.36 -6.60 -18.60
C THR A 179 -21.37 -5.46 -18.45
N PRO A 180 -21.63 -4.44 -17.61
CA PRO A 180 -20.85 -3.21 -17.58
C PRO A 180 -19.45 -3.48 -17.01
N ASN A 181 -18.43 -3.03 -17.73
CA ASN A 181 -17.04 -3.20 -17.28
C ASN A 181 -16.56 -1.97 -16.51
N ILE A 182 -15.68 -2.16 -15.52
CA ILE A 182 -14.96 -1.08 -14.85
C ILE A 182 -13.44 -1.26 -15.01
N ILE A 183 -12.75 -0.19 -15.40
CA ILE A 183 -11.29 -0.11 -15.52
C ILE A 183 -10.75 0.94 -14.55
N VAL A 184 -9.62 0.65 -13.91
CA VAL A 184 -8.84 1.66 -13.14
C VAL A 184 -7.64 2.09 -13.97
N ASP A 185 -7.65 3.34 -14.43
CA ASP A 185 -6.57 3.95 -15.20
C ASP A 185 -5.38 4.26 -14.30
N CYS A 186 -4.35 3.43 -14.39
CA CYS A 186 -3.19 3.50 -13.52
C CYS A 186 -2.06 4.42 -14.02
N ARG A 187 -2.27 5.21 -15.08
CA ARG A 187 -1.23 6.13 -15.62
C ARG A 187 -0.74 7.17 -14.62
N PHE A 188 -1.52 7.43 -13.58
CA PHE A 188 -1.21 8.39 -12.52
C PHE A 188 -0.26 7.83 -11.46
N LEU A 189 -0.18 6.51 -11.27
CA LEU A 189 0.61 5.89 -10.19
C LEU A 189 2.07 6.41 -10.13
N PRO A 190 2.83 6.51 -11.24
CA PRO A 190 4.21 7.01 -11.19
C PRO A 190 4.37 8.49 -10.80
N LYS A 191 3.27 9.26 -10.80
CA LYS A 191 3.22 10.70 -10.49
C LYS A 191 2.72 11.00 -9.07
N LEU A 192 2.19 9.99 -8.37
CA LEU A 192 1.65 10.12 -7.02
C LEU A 192 2.78 10.13 -5.97
N THR A 193 2.61 10.92 -4.92
CA THR A 193 3.45 10.82 -3.72
C THR A 193 3.32 9.43 -3.08
N ASN A 194 4.34 9.00 -2.33
CA ASN A 194 4.27 7.76 -1.53
C ASN A 194 3.00 7.65 -0.68
N ARG A 195 2.48 8.78 -0.18
CA ARG A 195 1.23 8.83 0.59
C ARG A 195 0.01 8.52 -0.28
N ALA A 196 -0.15 9.21 -1.41
CA ALA A 196 -1.28 8.97 -2.31
C ALA A 196 -1.21 7.61 -3.00
N LEU A 197 -0.01 7.10 -3.30
CA LEU A 197 0.21 5.71 -3.73
C LEU A 197 -0.38 4.69 -2.74
N ASN A 198 -0.04 4.82 -1.46
CA ASN A 198 -0.53 3.91 -0.42
C ASN A 198 -2.06 4.01 -0.25
N LEU A 199 -2.64 5.21 -0.36
CA LEU A 199 -4.09 5.40 -0.31
C LEU A 199 -4.80 4.79 -1.54
N THR A 200 -4.25 5.00 -2.74
CA THR A 200 -4.77 4.46 -4.00
C THR A 200 -4.73 2.93 -3.98
N ALA A 201 -3.61 2.33 -3.57
CA ALA A 201 -3.49 0.88 -3.40
C ALA A 201 -4.49 0.32 -2.36
N SER A 202 -4.80 1.09 -1.30
CA SER A 202 -5.81 0.70 -0.30
C SER A 202 -7.23 0.72 -0.88
N GLN A 203 -7.58 1.74 -1.67
CA GLN A 203 -8.87 1.81 -2.36
C GLN A 203 -9.00 0.74 -3.46
N MET A 204 -7.95 0.47 -4.22
CA MET A 204 -7.87 -0.63 -5.19
C MET A 204 -8.10 -1.99 -4.53
N THR A 205 -7.55 -2.19 -3.32
CA THR A 205 -7.79 -3.39 -2.51
C THR A 205 -9.24 -3.48 -2.04
N PHE A 206 -9.83 -2.37 -1.57
CA PHE A 206 -11.23 -2.32 -1.16
C PHE A 206 -12.20 -2.63 -2.31
N MET A 207 -12.01 -1.97 -3.47
CA MET A 207 -12.80 -2.25 -4.68
C MET A 207 -12.69 -3.72 -5.09
N HIS A 208 -11.50 -4.32 -4.98
CA HIS A 208 -11.36 -5.75 -5.25
C HIS A 208 -12.17 -6.63 -4.29
N VAL A 209 -12.16 -6.34 -2.98
CA VAL A 209 -12.92 -7.10 -1.99
C VAL A 209 -14.43 -6.97 -2.20
N GLU A 210 -14.94 -5.76 -2.45
CA GLU A 210 -16.36 -5.53 -2.79
C GLU A 210 -16.78 -6.29 -4.06
N ASN A 211 -15.94 -6.26 -5.10
CA ASN A 211 -16.17 -6.97 -6.35
C ASN A 211 -16.06 -8.49 -6.23
N ARG A 212 -15.42 -9.02 -5.17
CA ARG A 212 -15.37 -10.46 -4.90
C ARG A 212 -16.70 -10.97 -4.34
N GLU A 213 -17.36 -10.17 -3.50
CA GLU A 213 -18.66 -10.53 -2.90
C GLU A 213 -19.84 -10.22 -3.86
N LYS A 214 -19.68 -9.25 -4.77
CA LYS A 214 -20.64 -8.94 -5.84
C LYS A 214 -20.19 -9.57 -7.16
N SER A 215 -20.74 -10.74 -7.49
CA SER A 215 -20.46 -11.57 -8.68
C SER A 215 -20.62 -10.91 -10.07
N GLN A 216 -20.80 -9.59 -10.15
CA GLN A 216 -21.18 -8.83 -11.33
C GLN A 216 -20.14 -7.77 -11.77
N LEU A 217 -19.19 -7.37 -10.90
CA LEU A 217 -18.19 -6.34 -11.23
C LEU A 217 -16.80 -6.94 -11.45
N LEU A 218 -16.54 -7.40 -12.67
CA LEU A 218 -15.41 -8.27 -12.97
C LEU A 218 -14.25 -7.53 -13.66
N THR A 219 -13.28 -7.08 -12.86
CA THR A 219 -11.98 -6.56 -13.35
C THR A 219 -11.19 -7.63 -14.14
N VAL A 220 -10.23 -7.21 -14.97
CA VAL A 220 -9.65 -8.05 -16.05
C VAL A 220 -8.42 -8.92 -15.67
N SER A 221 -7.32 -8.35 -15.17
CA SER A 221 -5.97 -8.89 -15.47
C SER A 221 -4.98 -9.07 -14.29
N SER A 222 -4.90 -10.28 -13.72
CA SER A 222 -3.63 -11.02 -13.45
C SER A 222 -3.88 -12.39 -12.76
N PRO A 223 -3.17 -13.50 -13.08
CA PRO A 223 -3.52 -14.84 -12.57
C PRO A 223 -3.09 -15.16 -11.13
N SER A 224 -2.35 -14.29 -10.44
CA SER A 224 -1.63 -14.66 -9.20
C SER A 224 -1.88 -13.77 -7.98
N ASN A 225 -2.65 -12.70 -8.10
CA ASN A 225 -3.29 -12.04 -6.97
C ASN A 225 -4.62 -11.44 -7.40
N LEU A 226 -5.66 -11.83 -6.65
CA LEU A 226 -6.99 -11.23 -6.66
C LEU A 226 -6.86 -9.73 -6.30
N GLY A 227 -6.88 -8.90 -7.35
CA GLY A 227 -6.71 -7.45 -7.34
C GLY A 227 -7.30 -6.86 -8.63
N PRO A 228 -7.44 -5.52 -8.74
CA PRO A 228 -8.03 -4.92 -9.93
C PRO A 228 -7.07 -4.98 -11.12
N ALA A 229 -7.64 -4.90 -12.33
CA ALA A 229 -6.86 -4.76 -13.55
C ALA A 229 -6.08 -3.45 -13.53
N ILE A 230 -4.77 -3.58 -13.40
CA ILE A 230 -3.84 -2.60 -13.93
C ILE A 230 -3.68 -2.94 -15.40
N LEU A 231 -4.59 -2.43 -16.24
CA LEU A 231 -4.30 -2.30 -17.66
C LEU A 231 -3.30 -1.14 -17.78
N PRO A 232 -2.05 -1.39 -18.21
CA PRO A 232 -1.06 -0.32 -18.35
C PRO A 232 -1.40 0.62 -19.52
N ASP A 233 -2.31 0.19 -20.40
CA ASP A 233 -2.67 0.85 -21.65
C ASP A 233 -4.14 0.58 -22.01
N LEU A 234 -4.89 1.64 -22.34
CA LEU A 234 -6.27 1.55 -22.81
C LEU A 234 -6.37 1.09 -24.27
N HIS A 235 -5.33 1.27 -25.10
CA HIS A 235 -5.30 0.75 -26.46
C HIS A 235 -5.37 -0.78 -26.48
N ALA A 236 -4.63 -1.45 -25.59
CA ALA A 236 -4.70 -2.90 -25.43
C ALA A 236 -6.11 -3.39 -25.05
N TYR A 237 -6.84 -2.63 -24.21
CA TYR A 237 -8.23 -2.96 -23.89
C TYR A 237 -9.17 -2.80 -25.10
N ARG A 238 -9.04 -1.69 -25.84
CA ARG A 238 -9.86 -1.38 -27.04
C ARG A 238 -9.66 -2.41 -28.16
N GLN A 239 -8.50 -3.08 -28.23
CA GLN A 239 -8.27 -4.21 -29.14
C GLN A 239 -9.00 -5.50 -28.74
N ILE A 240 -9.19 -5.74 -27.43
CA ILE A 240 -9.83 -6.97 -26.92
C ILE A 240 -11.36 -6.83 -26.90
N TYR A 241 -11.88 -5.61 -26.67
CA TYR A 241 -13.31 -5.31 -26.59
C TYR A 241 -13.71 -4.15 -27.53
N PRO A 242 -13.48 -4.26 -28.86
CA PRO A 242 -13.72 -3.18 -29.81
C PRO A 242 -15.19 -2.75 -29.92
N GLN A 243 -16.13 -3.65 -29.58
CA GLN A 243 -17.56 -3.40 -29.57
C GLN A 243 -18.04 -2.53 -28.39
N LYS A 244 -17.24 -2.42 -27.31
CA LYS A 244 -17.68 -1.74 -26.09
C LYS A 244 -17.40 -0.25 -26.13
N LYS A 245 -18.44 0.56 -25.92
CA LYS A 245 -18.30 2.02 -25.80
C LYS A 245 -17.64 2.38 -24.46
N MET A 246 -16.59 3.18 -24.52
CA MET A 246 -15.80 3.58 -23.35
C MET A 246 -16.27 4.96 -22.85
N ILE A 247 -16.51 5.08 -21.54
CA ILE A 247 -16.83 6.34 -20.85
C ILE A 247 -15.84 6.54 -19.70
N TYR A 248 -15.21 7.71 -19.62
CA TYR A 248 -14.33 8.09 -18.53
C TYR A 248 -15.10 8.88 -17.46
N LEU A 249 -14.99 8.46 -16.20
CA LEU A 249 -15.64 9.13 -15.08
C LEU A 249 -14.74 10.23 -14.48
N SER A 250 -15.21 11.47 -14.49
CA SER A 250 -14.53 12.62 -13.87
C SER A 250 -15.55 13.60 -13.28
N PRO A 251 -15.31 14.20 -12.11
CA PRO A 251 -16.18 15.26 -11.58
C PRO A 251 -16.03 16.61 -12.31
N HIS A 252 -15.04 16.74 -13.22
CA HIS A 252 -14.69 18.01 -13.88
C HIS A 252 -15.39 18.21 -15.23
N VAL A 253 -16.57 17.62 -15.44
CA VAL A 253 -17.39 17.79 -16.65
C VAL A 253 -18.85 18.00 -16.28
N GLU A 254 -19.57 18.77 -17.09
CA GLU A 254 -21.00 19.04 -16.83
C GLU A 254 -21.92 17.87 -17.19
N ALA A 255 -21.54 17.09 -18.22
CA ALA A 255 -22.35 15.99 -18.71
C ALA A 255 -22.43 14.86 -17.68
N GLU A 256 -23.63 14.57 -17.17
CA GLU A 256 -23.86 13.53 -16.18
C GLU A 256 -23.98 12.13 -16.80
N LEU A 257 -23.67 11.10 -16.02
CA LEU A 257 -24.00 9.71 -16.29
C LEU A 257 -25.40 9.41 -15.74
N GLU A 258 -26.40 9.31 -16.62
CA GLU A 258 -27.79 9.09 -16.23
C GLU A 258 -28.11 7.62 -15.97
N ASN A 259 -27.56 6.71 -16.79
CA ASN A 259 -27.81 5.27 -16.74
C ASN A 259 -26.47 4.50 -16.86
N ILE A 260 -26.47 3.26 -16.37
CA ILE A 260 -25.38 2.30 -16.57
C ILE A 260 -25.84 1.32 -17.65
N GLU A 261 -25.15 1.32 -18.79
CA GLU A 261 -25.43 0.47 -19.95
C GLU A 261 -24.48 -0.76 -19.95
N ASP A 262 -25.02 -1.91 -20.34
CA ASP A 262 -24.36 -3.21 -20.20
C ASP A 262 -23.25 -3.45 -21.24
N ASP A 263 -23.38 -2.87 -22.43
CA ASP A 263 -22.36 -2.89 -23.49
C ASP A 263 -21.20 -1.92 -23.22
N HIS A 264 -21.32 -1.04 -22.23
CA HIS A 264 -20.32 -0.01 -21.93
C HIS A 264 -19.15 -0.47 -21.03
N THR A 265 -18.11 0.34 -21.03
CA THR A 265 -16.94 0.25 -20.16
C THR A 265 -16.65 1.59 -19.49
N TYR A 266 -16.70 1.62 -18.16
CA TYR A 266 -16.49 2.80 -17.33
C TYR A 266 -15.05 2.86 -16.80
N ILE A 267 -14.38 3.99 -16.98
CA ILE A 267 -12.99 4.17 -16.58
C ILE A 267 -12.94 5.14 -15.39
N ILE A 268 -12.20 4.76 -14.36
CA ILE A 268 -11.97 5.57 -13.16
C ILE A 268 -10.47 5.83 -13.04
N GLY A 269 -10.08 7.08 -12.77
CA GLY A 269 -8.68 7.41 -12.51
C GLY A 269 -8.15 6.69 -11.26
N GLY A 270 -7.03 5.97 -11.40
CA GLY A 270 -6.28 5.36 -10.30
C GLY A 270 -5.50 6.41 -9.51
N ILE A 271 -6.22 7.30 -8.84
CA ILE A 271 -5.68 8.46 -8.10
C ILE A 271 -6.50 8.74 -6.84
N VAL A 272 -5.81 9.21 -5.79
CA VAL A 272 -6.43 9.79 -4.58
C VAL A 272 -5.81 11.16 -4.32
N ASP A 273 -6.56 12.21 -4.67
CA ASP A 273 -6.14 13.62 -4.71
C ASP A 273 -6.79 14.51 -3.64
N ARG A 274 -7.41 13.91 -2.61
CA ARG A 274 -8.02 14.62 -1.46
C ARG A 274 -7.09 15.65 -0.82
N VAL A 275 -5.78 15.46 -0.95
CA VAL A 275 -4.78 16.52 -0.78
C VAL A 275 -4.12 16.71 -2.15
N ARG A 276 -3.97 17.97 -2.58
CA ARG A 276 -3.40 18.32 -3.88
C ARG A 276 -2.04 17.64 -4.09
N GLU A 277 -1.97 16.74 -5.06
CA GLU A 277 -0.71 16.11 -5.45
C GLU A 277 0.09 17.09 -6.34
N PRO A 278 1.39 17.35 -6.06
CA PRO A 278 2.14 18.42 -6.70
C PRO A 278 2.42 18.19 -8.21
N HIS A 279 2.33 16.94 -8.67
CA HIS A 279 2.65 16.55 -10.05
C HIS A 279 1.42 16.19 -10.89
N ILE A 280 0.21 16.40 -10.36
CA ILE A 280 -1.03 16.01 -11.02
C ILE A 280 -2.05 17.16 -10.93
N PRO A 281 -2.57 17.67 -12.07
CA PRO A 281 -3.63 18.69 -12.03
C PRO A 281 -4.94 18.08 -11.50
N PRO A 282 -5.83 18.88 -10.88
CA PRO A 282 -7.09 18.36 -10.33
C PRO A 282 -7.96 17.69 -11.41
N ASP A 283 -7.98 18.25 -12.63
CA ASP A 283 -8.74 17.72 -13.76
C ASP A 283 -8.02 16.64 -14.57
N ALA A 284 -7.01 15.97 -13.99
CA ALA A 284 -6.19 14.98 -14.69
C ALA A 284 -6.98 13.84 -15.38
N SER A 285 -8.07 13.37 -14.76
CA SER A 285 -8.98 12.37 -15.35
C SER A 285 -9.68 12.89 -16.61
N ARG A 286 -10.09 14.16 -16.62
CA ARG A 286 -10.72 14.82 -17.78
C ARG A 286 -9.71 15.00 -18.91
N VAL A 287 -8.50 15.47 -18.57
CA VAL A 287 -7.40 15.64 -19.54
C VAL A 287 -6.97 14.29 -20.15
N ALA A 288 -6.94 13.21 -19.36
CA ALA A 288 -6.66 11.86 -19.88
C ALA A 288 -7.74 11.39 -20.86
N ALA A 289 -9.02 11.57 -20.53
CA ALA A 289 -10.14 11.22 -21.42
C ALA A 289 -10.08 11.99 -22.75
N GLU A 290 -9.75 13.28 -22.70
CA GLU A 290 -9.59 14.16 -23.87
C GLU A 290 -8.41 13.70 -24.75
N GLN A 291 -7.27 13.32 -24.17
CA GLN A 291 -6.10 12.78 -24.88
C GLN A 291 -6.39 11.45 -25.58
N ASP A 292 -7.20 10.58 -24.96
CA ASP A 292 -7.52 9.25 -25.47
C ASP A 292 -8.73 9.22 -26.43
N TRP A 293 -9.36 10.38 -26.65
CA TRP A 293 -10.61 10.55 -27.40
C TRP A 293 -11.75 9.67 -26.84
N ILE A 294 -11.97 9.76 -25.53
CA ILE A 294 -12.99 9.02 -24.79
C ILE A 294 -14.03 10.00 -24.23
N GLU A 295 -15.31 9.65 -24.36
CA GLU A 295 -16.42 10.43 -23.79
C GLU A 295 -16.28 10.51 -22.27
N CYS A 296 -16.36 11.71 -21.68
CA CYS A 296 -16.22 11.91 -20.25
C CYS A 296 -17.56 12.33 -19.61
N ARG A 297 -17.92 11.70 -18.49
CA ARG A 297 -19.15 11.97 -17.72
C ARG A 297 -18.87 12.11 -16.22
N LYS A 298 -19.63 12.96 -15.52
CA LYS A 298 -19.65 13.00 -14.04
C LYS A 298 -20.73 12.08 -13.47
N LEU A 299 -20.54 11.58 -12.27
CA LEU A 299 -21.62 10.91 -11.55
C LEU A 299 -22.64 11.96 -11.05
N PRO A 300 -23.95 11.67 -11.05
CA PRO A 300 -25.01 12.60 -10.66
C PRO A 300 -25.12 12.80 -9.13
N ILE A 301 -23.98 12.93 -8.45
CA ILE A 301 -23.87 12.96 -6.98
C ILE A 301 -24.56 14.19 -6.39
N ASP A 302 -24.46 15.33 -7.08
CA ASP A 302 -25.04 16.62 -6.66
C ASP A 302 -26.57 16.55 -6.44
N LYS A 303 -27.26 15.62 -7.12
CA LYS A 303 -28.71 15.38 -6.97
C LYS A 303 -29.08 14.66 -5.67
N TYR A 304 -28.14 13.92 -5.07
CA TYR A 304 -28.41 12.99 -3.96
C TYR A 304 -27.59 13.27 -2.70
N VAL A 305 -26.52 14.06 -2.79
CA VAL A 305 -25.63 14.41 -1.67
C VAL A 305 -25.65 15.92 -1.45
N GLN A 306 -26.32 16.35 -0.39
CA GLN A 306 -26.22 17.73 0.10
C GLN A 306 -24.82 17.94 0.69
N LEU A 307 -23.96 18.67 -0.03
CA LEU A 307 -22.67 19.14 0.49
C LEU A 307 -22.90 20.23 1.54
N VAL A 308 -23.06 19.82 2.80
CA VAL A 308 -23.08 20.74 3.94
C VAL A 308 -21.67 21.26 4.19
N PHE A 309 -21.34 22.38 3.57
CA PHE A 309 -20.13 23.15 3.89
C PHE A 309 -20.31 23.81 5.27
N PHE A 310 -19.68 23.22 6.29
CA PHE A 310 -19.39 23.94 7.52
C PHE A 310 -18.27 24.95 7.24
N PHE A 311 -18.65 26.22 7.18
CA PHE A 311 -17.74 27.37 7.25
C PHE A 311 -17.20 27.54 8.68
#